data_AF-A0A7X6P2Y7-F1
#
_entry.id   AF-A0A7X6P2Y7-F1
#
_cell.length_a   1.000
_cell.length_b   1.000
_cell.length_c   1.000
_cell.angle_alpha   90.00
_cell.angle_beta   90.00
_cell.angle_gamma   90.00
#
_symmetry.space_group_name_H-M   'P 1'
#
loop_
_entity.id
_entity.type
_entity.pdbx_description
1 polymer ?
#
loop_
_entity_poly.entity_id
_entity_poly.type
_entity_poly.pdbx_seq_one_letter_code
_entity_poly.pdbx_strand_id
1 'polypeptide(L)'
;MDTAPLKSFAASARTELIREVSARITAVLAQGSPERVEQPGAVTALERAIVAGGGGDKGKAHVADKVAYTWFNRIIALRFMDANGYTGIGVVSPAADQVGQPEVLAAAKRGQIDGDVVRGADVARIAGLLNGTRRPRPGVDAQAEAYALLLADYCRYWNRAMPFMFEREGDYTELLIPANLLAEDSALSRSVKVLTEDVCQDVEVIGWLYQFYISERKDEVFAGFKKNKKAGADEIPAATQLFTPHWIVRYLVENSLGRLWMLNHPQSRLVDQMDYYIAPVDDETDFLTITTPEELKVIDPACGSGHMLTYAFDLLYAIYEEEGYTPSQIPSLILTNNLFGTEIDQRAGALAAFALTMKAAAKRKLFLKNPVEPNVCVLDPISFSADELNYLVTKDGDRHAEEAFWNQFAEADTFGSLIRPNPALAVRLAQHLTTLDDDGDLFRADALIRAQRVIGQATYLTREYAVVVANPPYMGSKQMNALLSQFMKDEYPDVKQDLYGAFVVCGIELADRRGLLAIVIGDTWMSIKSF
;
A
#
# COMPACT_ATOMS: atom_id res chain seq x y z
N MET A 1 -8.11 -12.04 19.02
CA MET A 1 -8.65 -12.70 17.80
C MET A 1 -7.95 -14.03 17.60
N ASP A 2 -8.66 -15.10 17.25
CA ASP A 2 -8.02 -16.35 16.81
C ASP A 2 -7.52 -16.19 15.37
N THR A 3 -6.21 -16.28 15.16
CA THR A 3 -5.57 -16.02 13.86
C THR A 3 -5.33 -17.29 13.03
N ALA A 4 -5.58 -18.48 13.58
CA ALA A 4 -5.35 -19.73 12.86
C ALA A 4 -6.21 -19.89 11.59
N PRO A 5 -7.53 -19.55 11.60
CA PRO A 5 -8.36 -19.58 10.39
C PRO A 5 -7.88 -18.59 9.33
N LEU A 6 -7.48 -17.37 9.74
CA LEU A 6 -6.92 -16.33 8.87
C LEU A 6 -5.66 -16.82 8.17
N LYS A 7 -4.77 -17.48 8.91
CA LYS A 7 -3.52 -18.02 8.37
C LYS A 7 -3.77 -19.11 7.34
N SER A 8 -4.63 -20.08 7.66
CA SER A 8 -4.96 -21.17 6.73
C SER A 8 -5.59 -20.61 5.45
N PHE A 9 -6.49 -19.65 5.58
CA PHE A 9 -7.13 -19.01 4.45
C PHE A 9 -6.13 -18.27 3.56
N ALA A 10 -5.34 -17.36 4.11
CA ALA A 10 -4.43 -16.52 3.32
C ALA A 10 -3.40 -17.34 2.52
N ALA A 11 -2.79 -18.35 3.14
CA ALA A 11 -1.85 -19.25 2.46
C ALA A 11 -2.53 -20.00 1.31
N SER A 12 -3.71 -20.59 1.57
CA SER A 12 -4.45 -21.34 0.54
C SER A 12 -4.98 -20.45 -0.60
N ALA A 13 -5.38 -19.22 -0.29
CA ALA A 13 -5.84 -18.24 -1.27
C ALA A 13 -4.71 -17.81 -2.18
N ARG A 14 -3.47 -17.67 -1.68
CA ARG A 14 -2.31 -17.37 -2.52
C ARG A 14 -2.10 -18.42 -3.61
N THR A 15 -2.00 -19.70 -3.23
CA THR A 15 -1.77 -20.79 -4.19
C THR A 15 -2.89 -20.85 -5.24
N GLU A 16 -4.13 -20.73 -4.79
CA GLU A 16 -5.30 -20.74 -5.66
C GLU A 16 -5.28 -19.56 -6.64
N LEU A 17 -5.16 -18.32 -6.15
CA LEU A 17 -5.23 -17.13 -6.98
C LEU A 17 -4.09 -17.08 -7.99
N ILE A 18 -2.87 -17.48 -7.63
CA ILE A 18 -1.75 -17.59 -8.57
C ILE A 18 -2.08 -18.56 -9.70
N ARG A 19 -2.68 -19.72 -9.39
CA ARG A 19 -3.08 -20.71 -10.39
C ARG A 19 -4.16 -20.15 -11.33
N GLU A 20 -5.21 -19.53 -10.78
CA GLU A 20 -6.31 -18.98 -11.57
C GLU A 20 -5.85 -17.81 -12.47
N VAL A 21 -5.04 -16.91 -11.93
CA VAL A 21 -4.45 -15.80 -12.68
C VAL A 21 -3.52 -16.31 -13.78
N SER A 22 -2.68 -17.31 -13.49
CA SER A 22 -1.80 -17.92 -14.51
C SER A 22 -2.59 -18.53 -15.68
N ALA A 23 -3.72 -19.18 -15.37
CA ALA A 23 -4.63 -19.70 -16.39
C ALA A 23 -5.25 -18.57 -17.23
N ARG A 24 -5.65 -17.46 -16.59
CA ARG A 24 -6.16 -16.27 -17.29
C ARG A 24 -5.12 -15.61 -18.18
N ILE A 25 -3.87 -15.45 -17.73
CA ILE A 25 -2.77 -14.94 -18.55
C ILE A 25 -2.64 -15.78 -19.83
N THR A 26 -2.68 -17.11 -19.69
CA THR A 26 -2.57 -18.04 -20.83
C THR A 26 -3.74 -17.88 -21.80
N ALA A 27 -4.97 -17.76 -21.28
CA ALA A 27 -6.17 -17.58 -22.10
C ALA A 27 -6.18 -16.23 -22.84
N VAL A 28 -5.84 -15.14 -22.14
CA VAL A 28 -5.83 -13.77 -22.70
C VAL A 28 -4.75 -13.61 -23.77
N LEU A 29 -3.59 -14.24 -23.62
CA LEU A 29 -2.49 -14.13 -24.59
C LEU A 29 -2.63 -15.05 -25.82
N ALA A 30 -3.60 -15.96 -25.84
CA ALA A 30 -3.84 -16.84 -26.98
C ALA A 30 -4.10 -16.03 -28.27
N GLN A 31 -3.66 -16.55 -29.42
CA GLN A 31 -3.67 -15.83 -30.71
C GLN A 31 -5.08 -15.42 -31.19
N GLY A 32 -6.13 -16.08 -30.70
CA GLY A 32 -7.53 -15.80 -31.02
C GLY A 32 -8.37 -15.37 -29.81
N SER A 33 -7.77 -14.86 -28.74
CA SER A 33 -8.52 -14.40 -27.58
C SER A 33 -9.40 -13.20 -27.94
N PRO A 34 -10.66 -13.15 -27.48
CA PRO A 34 -11.53 -11.98 -27.66
C PRO A 34 -10.91 -10.70 -27.07
N GLU A 35 -10.17 -10.82 -25.97
CA GLU A 35 -9.54 -9.70 -25.27
C GLU A 35 -8.55 -8.93 -26.14
N ARG A 36 -7.88 -9.57 -27.11
CA ARG A 36 -6.99 -8.89 -28.08
C ARG A 36 -7.74 -7.93 -29.01
N VAL A 37 -9.03 -8.15 -29.24
CA VAL A 37 -9.88 -7.30 -30.09
C VAL A 37 -10.66 -6.31 -29.25
N GLU A 38 -11.23 -6.77 -28.13
CA GLU A 38 -12.07 -5.94 -27.26
C GLU A 38 -11.25 -4.94 -26.44
N GLN A 39 -10.02 -5.29 -26.03
CA GLN A 39 -9.19 -4.50 -25.11
C GLN A 39 -7.69 -4.51 -25.52
N PRO A 40 -7.34 -4.06 -26.74
CA PRO A 40 -5.97 -4.17 -27.28
C PRO A 40 -4.93 -3.43 -26.43
N GLY A 41 -5.29 -2.29 -25.84
CA GLY A 41 -4.41 -1.51 -24.96
C GLY A 41 -4.03 -2.26 -23.68
N ALA A 42 -5.03 -2.87 -23.01
CA ALA A 42 -4.81 -3.66 -21.81
C ALA A 42 -3.96 -4.91 -22.08
N VAL A 43 -4.16 -5.57 -23.23
CA VAL A 43 -3.32 -6.72 -23.62
C VAL A 43 -1.87 -6.29 -23.88
N THR A 44 -1.66 -5.15 -24.54
CA THR A 44 -0.31 -4.61 -24.74
C THR A 44 0.36 -4.25 -23.41
N ALA A 45 -0.39 -3.69 -22.46
CA ALA A 45 0.11 -3.41 -21.12
C ALA A 45 0.50 -4.70 -20.37
N LEU A 46 -0.30 -5.76 -20.48
CA LEU A 46 0.03 -7.09 -19.95
C LEU A 46 1.33 -7.65 -20.56
N GLU A 47 1.47 -7.58 -21.89
CA GLU A 47 2.67 -8.06 -22.59
C GLU A 47 3.92 -7.29 -22.14
N ARG A 48 3.83 -5.96 -21.98
CA ARG A 48 4.91 -5.13 -21.43
C ARG A 48 5.26 -5.50 -19.99
N ALA A 49 4.26 -5.74 -19.14
CA ALA A 49 4.47 -6.16 -17.76
C ALA A 49 5.21 -7.53 -17.69
N ILE A 50 4.87 -8.46 -18.59
CA ILE A 50 5.56 -9.75 -18.69
C ILE A 50 7.02 -9.56 -19.12
N VAL A 51 7.29 -8.69 -20.10
CA VAL A 51 8.67 -8.39 -20.52
C VAL A 51 9.47 -7.78 -19.36
N ALA A 52 8.89 -6.81 -18.64
CA ALA A 52 9.52 -6.19 -17.47
C ALA A 52 9.82 -7.21 -16.35
N GLY A 53 8.94 -8.18 -16.13
CA GLY A 53 9.14 -9.29 -15.18
C GLY A 53 10.16 -10.36 -15.62
N GLY A 54 10.92 -10.12 -16.69
CA GLY A 54 11.96 -11.03 -17.19
C GLY A 54 11.56 -11.87 -18.40
N GLY A 55 10.38 -11.63 -18.99
CA GLY A 55 9.92 -12.25 -20.23
C GLY A 55 9.62 -13.76 -20.13
N GLY A 56 9.03 -14.30 -21.21
CA GLY A 56 8.70 -15.73 -21.30
C GLY A 56 7.87 -16.23 -20.12
N ASP A 57 8.20 -17.42 -19.60
CA ASP A 57 7.49 -18.00 -18.46
C ASP A 57 7.85 -17.36 -17.13
N LYS A 58 9.08 -16.82 -16.99
CA LYS A 58 9.49 -16.08 -15.78
C LYS A 58 8.64 -14.82 -15.60
N GLY A 59 8.49 -14.04 -16.68
CA GLY A 59 7.66 -12.84 -16.69
C GLY A 59 6.18 -13.13 -16.44
N LYS A 60 5.64 -14.21 -17.03
CA LYS A 60 4.26 -14.65 -16.75
C LYS A 60 4.08 -15.02 -15.28
N ALA A 61 5.00 -15.77 -14.69
CA ALA A 61 4.94 -16.15 -13.28
C ALA A 61 5.05 -14.92 -12.35
N HIS A 62 5.93 -13.97 -12.68
CA HIS A 62 6.06 -12.71 -11.94
C HIS A 62 4.76 -11.90 -11.97
N VAL A 63 4.17 -11.72 -13.16
CA VAL A 63 2.87 -11.04 -13.30
C VAL A 63 1.76 -11.81 -12.58
N ALA A 64 1.74 -13.15 -12.66
CA ALA A 64 0.73 -13.96 -11.97
C ALA A 64 0.78 -13.78 -10.45
N ASP A 65 1.97 -13.80 -9.84
CA ASP A 65 2.14 -13.56 -8.39
C ASP A 65 1.68 -12.14 -8.00
N LYS A 66 2.11 -11.12 -8.75
CA LYS A 66 1.73 -9.73 -8.52
C LYS A 66 0.21 -9.55 -8.57
N VAL A 67 -0.42 -10.00 -9.66
CA VAL A 67 -1.84 -9.79 -9.92
C VAL A 67 -2.72 -10.66 -9.01
N ALA A 68 -2.29 -11.87 -8.67
CA ALA A 68 -2.98 -12.69 -7.68
C ALA A 68 -3.05 -12.01 -6.32
N TYR A 69 -1.95 -11.39 -5.89
CA TYR A 69 -1.92 -10.68 -4.63
C TYR A 69 -2.75 -9.38 -4.69
N THR A 70 -2.73 -8.66 -5.81
CA THR A 70 -3.66 -7.54 -6.02
C THR A 70 -5.13 -7.97 -5.90
N TRP A 71 -5.53 -9.09 -6.52
CA TRP A 71 -6.90 -9.61 -6.39
C TRP A 71 -7.23 -10.09 -4.98
N PHE A 72 -6.27 -10.69 -4.28
CA PHE A 72 -6.44 -11.01 -2.86
C PHE A 72 -6.78 -9.74 -2.06
N ASN A 73 -5.98 -8.68 -2.18
CA ASN A 73 -6.22 -7.41 -1.49
C ASN A 73 -7.61 -6.84 -1.78
N ARG A 74 -8.04 -6.83 -3.05
CA ARG A 74 -9.35 -6.30 -3.44
C ARG A 74 -10.51 -7.12 -2.89
N ILE A 75 -10.41 -8.45 -2.91
CA ILE A 75 -11.43 -9.33 -2.33
C ILE A 75 -11.54 -9.12 -0.82
N ILE A 76 -10.40 -9.01 -0.12
CA ILE A 76 -10.37 -8.75 1.32
C ILE A 76 -10.91 -7.35 1.65
N ALA A 77 -10.54 -6.34 0.89
CA ALA A 77 -11.04 -4.97 1.05
C ALA A 77 -12.56 -4.91 0.86
N LEU A 78 -13.09 -5.47 -0.24
CA LEU A 78 -14.53 -5.52 -0.48
C LEU A 78 -15.26 -6.34 0.58
N ARG A 79 -14.69 -7.47 1.03
CA ARG A 79 -15.28 -8.26 2.12
C ARG A 79 -15.33 -7.47 3.43
N PHE A 80 -14.25 -6.77 3.78
CA PHE A 80 -14.21 -5.92 4.97
C PHE A 80 -15.25 -4.80 4.89
N MET A 81 -15.40 -4.20 3.70
CA MET A 81 -16.40 -3.16 3.46
C MET A 81 -17.83 -3.68 3.52
N ASP A 82 -18.11 -4.86 2.96
CA ASP A 82 -19.41 -5.53 3.09
C ASP A 82 -19.75 -5.78 4.56
N ALA A 83 -18.80 -6.33 5.34
CA ALA A 83 -18.97 -6.65 6.76
C ALA A 83 -19.29 -5.41 7.62
N ASN A 84 -18.86 -4.23 7.17
CA ASN A 84 -19.12 -2.95 7.84
C ASN A 84 -20.25 -2.13 7.18
N GLY A 85 -20.93 -2.69 6.16
CA GLY A 85 -22.03 -2.03 5.46
C GLY A 85 -21.63 -0.84 4.59
N TYR A 86 -20.35 -0.71 4.22
CA TYR A 86 -19.85 0.40 3.41
C TYR A 86 -20.20 0.28 1.92
N THR A 87 -20.39 -0.95 1.42
CA THR A 87 -20.70 -1.21 0.02
C THR A 87 -22.15 -0.95 -0.37
N GLY A 88 -23.08 -0.95 0.60
CA GLY A 88 -24.52 -0.83 0.38
C GLY A 88 -25.20 -2.11 -0.14
N ILE A 89 -24.44 -3.02 -0.74
CA ILE A 89 -24.86 -4.36 -1.18
C ILE A 89 -23.67 -5.31 -1.05
N GLY A 90 -23.90 -6.57 -0.67
CA GLY A 90 -22.85 -7.58 -0.59
C GLY A 90 -22.19 -7.84 -1.96
N VAL A 91 -21.02 -7.23 -2.20
CA VAL A 91 -20.24 -7.41 -3.44
C VAL A 91 -19.53 -8.75 -3.43
N VAL A 92 -18.98 -9.11 -2.27
CA VAL A 92 -18.35 -10.40 -1.97
C VAL A 92 -19.27 -11.26 -1.13
N SER A 93 -20.08 -10.63 -0.28
CA SER A 93 -20.88 -11.29 0.75
C SER A 93 -22.27 -11.64 0.23
N PRO A 94 -22.89 -12.74 0.71
CA PRO A 94 -24.30 -12.99 0.46
C PRO A 94 -25.17 -11.98 1.24
N ALA A 95 -26.46 -11.90 0.89
CA ALA A 95 -27.43 -11.15 1.70
C ALA A 95 -27.57 -11.81 3.10
N ALA A 96 -27.97 -11.04 4.12
CA ALA A 96 -28.00 -11.48 5.52
C ALA A 96 -28.72 -12.83 5.77
N ASP A 97 -29.77 -13.14 4.99
CA ASP A 97 -30.56 -14.38 5.11
C ASP A 97 -30.26 -15.40 3.99
N GLN A 98 -29.17 -15.22 3.26
CA GLN A 98 -28.78 -16.10 2.15
C GLN A 98 -27.38 -16.67 2.36
N VAL A 99 -27.14 -17.83 1.76
CA VAL A 99 -25.83 -18.47 1.73
C VAL A 99 -25.44 -18.78 0.29
N GLY A 100 -24.14 -18.87 0.04
CA GLY A 100 -23.59 -19.22 -1.26
C GLY A 100 -23.16 -17.99 -2.06
N GLN A 101 -24.02 -17.49 -2.94
CA GLN A 101 -23.62 -16.47 -3.92
C GLN A 101 -23.59 -15.04 -3.34
N PRO A 102 -22.75 -14.13 -3.89
CA PRO A 102 -22.77 -12.72 -3.53
C PRO A 102 -24.12 -12.06 -3.79
N GLU A 103 -24.51 -11.13 -2.91
CA GLU A 103 -25.79 -10.41 -3.00
C GLU A 103 -25.93 -9.64 -4.30
N VAL A 104 -24.86 -9.00 -4.77
CA VAL A 104 -24.84 -8.26 -6.03
C VAL A 104 -25.22 -9.13 -7.24
N LEU A 105 -24.78 -10.40 -7.26
CA LEU A 105 -25.15 -11.35 -8.30
C LEU A 105 -26.61 -11.79 -8.14
N ALA A 106 -27.04 -12.03 -6.90
CA ALA A 106 -28.43 -12.39 -6.60
C ALA A 106 -29.41 -11.28 -7.04
N ALA A 107 -29.06 -10.02 -6.81
CA ALA A 107 -29.82 -8.85 -7.24
C ALA A 107 -29.85 -8.73 -8.77
N ALA A 108 -28.70 -8.85 -9.42
CA ALA A 108 -28.61 -8.80 -10.89
C ALA A 108 -29.47 -9.86 -11.57
N LYS A 109 -29.55 -11.08 -11.00
CA LYS A 109 -30.46 -12.15 -11.48
C LYS A 109 -31.94 -11.79 -11.40
N ARG A 110 -32.32 -10.89 -10.49
CA ARG A 110 -33.69 -10.34 -10.37
C ARG A 110 -33.90 -9.09 -11.24
N GLY A 111 -32.93 -8.74 -12.08
CA GLY A 111 -32.96 -7.52 -12.89
C GLY A 111 -32.66 -6.24 -12.09
N GLN A 112 -32.15 -6.36 -10.87
CA GLN A 112 -31.78 -5.25 -10.00
C GLN A 112 -30.28 -5.00 -10.14
N ILE A 113 -29.90 -4.01 -10.94
CA ILE A 113 -28.51 -3.58 -11.12
C ILE A 113 -28.43 -2.11 -10.71
N ASP A 114 -27.45 -1.78 -9.88
CA ASP A 114 -27.20 -0.40 -9.45
C ASP A 114 -26.64 0.41 -10.63
N GLY A 115 -27.44 1.38 -11.13
CA GLY A 115 -27.07 2.24 -12.25
C GLY A 115 -26.04 3.33 -11.91
N ASP A 116 -25.77 3.58 -10.62
CA ASP A 116 -24.69 4.47 -10.21
C ASP A 116 -23.31 3.79 -10.29
N VAL A 117 -23.29 2.46 -10.18
CA VAL A 117 -22.10 1.61 -10.23
C VAL A 117 -21.88 1.03 -11.63
N VAL A 118 -22.84 0.25 -12.12
CA VAL A 118 -22.75 -0.48 -13.40
C VAL A 118 -23.38 0.40 -14.49
N ARG A 119 -22.57 0.79 -15.47
CA ARG A 119 -23.00 1.77 -16.50
C ARG A 119 -22.76 1.25 -17.91
N GLY A 120 -23.47 1.86 -18.87
CA GLY A 120 -23.22 1.65 -20.30
C GLY A 120 -23.48 0.22 -20.78
N ALA A 121 -22.54 -0.31 -21.58
CA ALA A 121 -22.69 -1.59 -22.24
C ALA A 121 -22.72 -2.79 -21.28
N ASP A 122 -22.12 -2.65 -20.09
CA ASP A 122 -22.00 -3.75 -19.13
C ASP A 122 -23.36 -4.12 -18.51
N VAL A 123 -24.29 -3.17 -18.34
CA VAL A 123 -25.68 -3.46 -17.92
C VAL A 123 -26.34 -4.47 -18.88
N ALA A 124 -26.24 -4.22 -20.19
CA ALA A 124 -26.83 -5.08 -21.21
C ALA A 124 -26.10 -6.42 -21.33
N ARG A 125 -24.77 -6.44 -21.15
CA ARG A 125 -23.96 -7.68 -21.16
C ARG A 125 -24.31 -8.57 -19.98
N ILE A 126 -24.36 -8.03 -18.77
CA ILE A 126 -24.67 -8.76 -17.54
C ILE A 126 -26.10 -9.32 -17.64
N ALA A 127 -27.08 -8.49 -17.99
CA ALA A 127 -28.45 -8.94 -18.17
C ALA A 127 -28.54 -10.05 -19.24
N GLY A 128 -27.83 -9.89 -20.36
CA GLY A 128 -27.80 -10.85 -21.45
C GLY A 128 -27.20 -12.20 -21.06
N LEU A 129 -26.15 -12.20 -20.24
CA LEU A 129 -25.53 -13.42 -19.70
C LEU A 129 -26.48 -14.13 -18.74
N LEU A 130 -27.13 -13.38 -17.83
CA LEU A 130 -27.99 -13.94 -16.79
C LEU A 130 -29.33 -14.44 -17.33
N ASN A 131 -29.86 -13.85 -18.41
CA ASN A 131 -31.11 -14.27 -19.05
C ASN A 131 -30.91 -15.22 -20.26
N GLY A 132 -29.66 -15.53 -20.62
CA GLY A 132 -29.32 -16.45 -21.70
C GLY A 132 -29.41 -15.89 -23.12
N THR A 133 -29.67 -14.59 -23.29
CA THR A 133 -29.67 -13.93 -24.62
C THR A 133 -28.26 -13.68 -25.15
N ARG A 134 -27.24 -13.74 -24.29
CA ARG A 134 -25.82 -13.68 -24.64
C ARG A 134 -25.12 -14.95 -24.18
N ARG A 135 -24.28 -15.53 -25.04
CA ARG A 135 -23.41 -16.66 -24.67
C ARG A 135 -22.19 -16.15 -23.90
N PRO A 136 -21.75 -16.84 -22.83
CA PRO A 136 -20.49 -16.53 -22.18
C PRO A 136 -19.30 -16.86 -23.09
N ARG A 137 -18.11 -16.41 -22.67
CA ARG A 137 -16.85 -16.80 -23.28
C ARG A 137 -16.67 -18.32 -23.24
N PRO A 138 -15.98 -18.91 -24.24
CA PRO A 138 -15.73 -20.34 -24.28
C PRO A 138 -15.10 -20.85 -22.97
N GLY A 139 -15.70 -21.87 -22.37
CA GLY A 139 -15.19 -22.48 -21.14
C GLY A 139 -15.50 -21.73 -19.85
N VAL A 140 -16.34 -20.68 -19.89
CA VAL A 140 -16.74 -19.91 -18.70
C VAL A 140 -18.25 -20.05 -18.46
N ASP A 141 -18.65 -20.20 -17.20
CA ASP A 141 -20.06 -20.16 -16.81
C ASP A 141 -20.64 -18.74 -16.94
N ALA A 142 -21.90 -18.62 -17.38
CA ALA A 142 -22.53 -17.32 -17.62
C ALA A 142 -22.69 -16.48 -16.34
N GLN A 143 -22.93 -17.10 -15.19
CA GLN A 143 -23.02 -16.39 -13.92
C GLN A 143 -21.63 -15.97 -13.43
N ALA A 144 -20.62 -16.82 -13.62
CA ALA A 144 -19.23 -16.47 -13.31
C ALA A 144 -18.75 -15.27 -14.14
N GLU A 145 -19.06 -15.23 -15.43
CA GLU A 145 -18.73 -14.08 -16.29
C GLU A 145 -19.52 -12.83 -15.90
N ALA A 146 -20.82 -12.95 -15.63
CA ALA A 146 -21.64 -11.84 -15.16
C ALA A 146 -21.13 -11.28 -13.82
N TYR A 147 -20.71 -12.15 -12.90
CA TYR A 147 -20.13 -11.74 -11.63
C TYR A 147 -18.78 -11.05 -11.79
N ALA A 148 -17.92 -11.54 -12.70
CA ALA A 148 -16.65 -10.88 -13.00
C ALA A 148 -16.86 -9.44 -13.52
N LEU A 149 -17.86 -9.22 -14.37
CA LEU A 149 -18.23 -7.88 -14.85
C LEU A 149 -18.75 -6.99 -13.70
N LEU A 150 -19.65 -7.52 -12.86
CA LEU A 150 -20.12 -6.80 -11.66
C LEU A 150 -18.94 -6.42 -10.75
N LEU A 151 -18.05 -7.36 -10.46
CA LEU A 151 -16.89 -7.13 -9.61
C LEU A 151 -15.97 -6.04 -10.18
N ALA A 152 -15.70 -6.07 -11.49
CA ALA A 152 -14.91 -5.04 -12.16
C ALA A 152 -15.55 -3.65 -12.04
N ASP A 153 -16.86 -3.53 -12.27
CA ASP A 153 -17.56 -2.24 -12.15
C ASP A 153 -17.59 -1.71 -10.71
N TYR A 154 -17.71 -2.60 -9.70
CA TYR A 154 -17.59 -2.20 -8.30
C TYR A 154 -16.16 -1.76 -7.96
N CYS A 155 -15.12 -2.42 -8.47
CA CYS A 155 -13.73 -1.94 -8.32
C CYS A 155 -13.57 -0.53 -8.94
N ARG A 156 -14.05 -0.32 -10.17
CA ARG A 156 -14.00 1.00 -10.84
C ARG A 156 -14.77 2.09 -10.07
N TYR A 157 -15.92 1.73 -9.49
CA TYR A 157 -16.68 2.65 -8.64
C TYR A 157 -15.87 3.06 -7.41
N TRP A 158 -15.27 2.08 -6.71
CA TRP A 158 -14.48 2.33 -5.50
C TRP A 158 -13.12 2.96 -5.76
N ASN A 159 -12.56 2.86 -6.97
CA ASN A 159 -11.36 3.59 -7.38
C ASN A 159 -11.50 5.10 -7.16
N ARG A 160 -12.71 5.66 -7.29
CA ARG A 160 -12.95 7.10 -7.05
C ARG A 160 -12.63 7.51 -5.61
N ALA A 161 -12.88 6.62 -4.66
CA ALA A 161 -12.65 6.89 -3.25
C ALA A 161 -11.31 6.35 -2.74
N MET A 162 -10.83 5.27 -3.36
CA MET A 162 -9.62 4.54 -2.96
C MET A 162 -8.79 4.16 -4.20
N PRO A 163 -8.23 5.15 -4.92
CA PRO A 163 -7.49 4.90 -6.16
C PRO A 163 -6.21 4.08 -5.96
N PHE A 164 -5.71 4.02 -4.73
CA PHE A 164 -4.57 3.19 -4.32
C PHE A 164 -4.90 1.71 -4.18
N MET A 165 -6.19 1.33 -4.02
CA MET A 165 -6.62 -0.05 -3.78
C MET A 165 -7.26 -0.69 -5.01
N PHE A 166 -8.13 0.06 -5.70
CA PHE A 166 -8.86 -0.41 -6.87
C PHE A 166 -8.32 0.25 -8.13
N GLU A 167 -8.30 -0.47 -9.25
CA GLU A 167 -7.80 -0.01 -10.54
C GLU A 167 -8.79 0.91 -11.27
N ARG A 168 -8.24 1.67 -12.22
CA ARG A 168 -9.03 2.40 -13.22
C ARG A 168 -9.41 1.46 -14.36
N GLU A 169 -10.49 1.81 -15.06
CA GLU A 169 -10.93 1.11 -16.26
C GLU A 169 -9.80 0.97 -17.29
N GLY A 170 -9.65 -0.22 -17.87
CA GLY A 170 -8.65 -0.51 -18.89
C GLY A 170 -7.28 -0.93 -18.37
N ASP A 171 -7.10 -1.03 -17.05
CA ASP A 171 -5.93 -1.65 -16.45
C ASP A 171 -5.87 -3.15 -16.78
N TYR A 172 -4.66 -3.67 -17.05
CA TYR A 172 -4.51 -5.06 -17.47
C TYR A 172 -4.90 -6.08 -16.39
N THR A 173 -4.96 -5.68 -15.11
CA THR A 173 -5.41 -6.54 -14.01
C THR A 173 -6.87 -6.96 -14.15
N GLU A 174 -7.72 -6.17 -14.83
CA GLU A 174 -9.12 -6.51 -15.14
C GLU A 174 -9.22 -7.71 -16.10
N LEU A 175 -8.23 -7.91 -16.98
CA LEU A 175 -8.19 -9.08 -17.88
C LEU A 175 -7.99 -10.39 -17.10
N LEU A 176 -7.45 -10.27 -15.88
CA LEU A 176 -6.93 -11.35 -15.07
C LEU A 176 -7.77 -11.61 -13.80
N ILE A 177 -9.05 -11.20 -13.79
CA ILE A 177 -10.01 -11.57 -12.74
C ILE A 177 -10.02 -13.11 -12.60
N PRO A 178 -9.84 -13.66 -11.38
CA PRO A 178 -9.88 -15.10 -11.14
C PRO A 178 -11.22 -15.69 -11.61
N ALA A 179 -11.17 -16.78 -12.38
CA ALA A 179 -12.36 -17.30 -13.06
C ALA A 179 -13.33 -18.04 -12.11
N ASN A 180 -12.81 -18.64 -11.05
CA ASN A 180 -13.56 -19.59 -10.21
C ASN A 180 -14.06 -18.99 -8.88
N LEU A 181 -14.31 -17.67 -8.83
CA LEU A 181 -14.67 -16.97 -7.58
C LEU A 181 -16.01 -17.43 -6.99
N LEU A 182 -16.93 -18.00 -7.78
CA LEU A 182 -18.23 -18.46 -7.29
C LEU A 182 -18.23 -19.91 -6.78
N ALA A 183 -17.10 -20.63 -6.83
CA ALA A 183 -17.03 -21.99 -6.27
C ALA A 183 -17.11 -21.98 -4.73
N GLU A 184 -17.65 -23.04 -4.14
CA GLU A 184 -17.90 -23.16 -2.69
C GLU A 184 -16.64 -23.01 -1.81
N ASP A 185 -15.49 -23.44 -2.34
CA ASP A 185 -14.19 -23.34 -1.70
C ASP A 185 -13.28 -22.30 -2.39
N SER A 186 -13.82 -21.36 -3.14
CA SER A 186 -13.01 -20.30 -3.74
C SER A 186 -12.36 -19.40 -2.68
N ALA A 187 -11.34 -18.64 -3.06
CA ALA A 187 -10.77 -17.58 -2.23
C ALA A 187 -11.84 -16.57 -1.77
N LEU A 188 -12.86 -16.32 -2.59
CA LEU A 188 -13.98 -15.45 -2.24
C LEU A 188 -14.89 -16.08 -1.19
N SER A 189 -15.35 -17.32 -1.40
CA SER A 189 -16.25 -18.01 -0.47
C SER A 189 -15.58 -18.23 0.89
N ARG A 190 -14.27 -18.50 0.91
CA ARG A 190 -13.49 -18.62 2.15
C ARG A 190 -13.27 -17.28 2.84
N SER A 191 -13.13 -16.16 2.12
CA SER A 191 -12.99 -14.85 2.75
C SER A 191 -14.23 -14.51 3.58
N VAL A 192 -15.44 -14.80 3.07
CA VAL A 192 -16.71 -14.60 3.80
C VAL A 192 -16.74 -15.42 5.11
N LYS A 193 -16.29 -16.66 5.08
CA LYS A 193 -16.28 -17.57 6.24
C LYS A 193 -15.31 -17.11 7.34
N VAL A 194 -14.18 -16.50 6.97
CA VAL A 194 -13.09 -16.18 7.91
C VAL A 194 -13.14 -14.72 8.38
N LEU A 195 -13.46 -13.78 7.49
CA LEU A 195 -13.68 -12.38 7.82
C LEU A 195 -15.14 -12.19 8.23
N THR A 196 -15.51 -12.61 9.44
CA THR A 196 -16.86 -12.37 9.99
C THR A 196 -17.05 -10.89 10.32
N GLU A 197 -18.30 -10.47 10.59
CA GLU A 197 -18.60 -9.11 11.04
C GLU A 197 -17.82 -8.72 12.30
N ASP A 198 -17.69 -9.63 13.26
CA ASP A 198 -16.90 -9.44 14.48
C ASP A 198 -15.41 -9.25 14.18
N VAL A 199 -14.86 -10.07 13.28
CA VAL A 199 -13.45 -10.00 12.88
C VAL A 199 -13.16 -8.69 12.13
N CYS A 200 -14.11 -8.21 11.33
CA CYS A 200 -14.00 -6.97 10.57
C CYS A 200 -14.28 -5.70 11.39
N GLN A 201 -14.55 -5.79 12.70
CA GLN A 201 -14.60 -4.61 13.56
C GLN A 201 -13.22 -3.94 13.71
N ASP A 202 -12.15 -4.74 13.60
CA ASP A 202 -10.78 -4.25 13.68
C ASP A 202 -10.09 -4.38 12.31
N VAL A 203 -9.64 -3.25 11.78
CA VAL A 203 -8.96 -3.17 10.49
C VAL A 203 -7.59 -3.85 10.50
N GLU A 204 -7.00 -4.09 11.68
CA GLU A 204 -5.73 -4.81 11.82
C GLU A 204 -5.79 -6.23 11.24
N VAL A 205 -6.99 -6.83 11.12
CA VAL A 205 -7.18 -8.13 10.46
C VAL A 205 -6.55 -8.18 9.06
N ILE A 206 -6.54 -7.05 8.36
CA ILE A 206 -6.00 -6.93 7.01
C ILE A 206 -4.47 -7.07 7.04
N GLY A 207 -3.82 -6.50 8.06
CA GLY A 207 -2.40 -6.66 8.30
C GLY A 207 -2.01 -8.11 8.60
N TRP A 208 -2.85 -8.83 9.37
CA TRP A 208 -2.66 -10.27 9.60
C TRP A 208 -2.78 -11.09 8.31
N LEU A 209 -3.81 -10.84 7.51
CA LEU A 209 -4.00 -11.53 6.23
C LEU A 209 -2.84 -11.31 5.27
N TYR A 210 -2.31 -10.09 5.21
CA TYR A 210 -1.10 -9.78 4.46
C TYR A 210 0.10 -10.63 4.91
N GLN A 211 0.37 -10.66 6.22
CA GLN A 211 1.48 -11.43 6.76
C GLN A 211 1.37 -12.92 6.42
N PHE A 212 0.16 -13.47 6.55
CA PHE A 212 -0.06 -14.89 6.27
C PHE A 212 -0.04 -15.20 4.78
N TYR A 213 -0.50 -14.28 3.92
CA TYR A 213 -0.48 -14.47 2.47
C TYR A 213 0.95 -14.66 1.95
N ILE A 214 1.90 -13.88 2.46
CA ILE A 214 3.29 -13.89 1.97
C ILE A 214 4.18 -14.95 2.66
N SER A 215 3.69 -15.66 3.69
CA SER A 215 4.57 -16.43 4.57
C SER A 215 5.31 -17.54 3.83
N GLU A 216 4.65 -18.19 2.86
CA GLU A 216 5.30 -19.19 2.00
C GLU A 216 6.41 -18.57 1.14
N ARG A 217 6.15 -17.39 0.57
CA ARG A 217 7.13 -16.66 -0.23
C ARG A 217 8.34 -16.25 0.62
N LYS A 218 8.11 -15.84 1.87
CA LYS A 218 9.18 -15.58 2.83
C LYS A 218 10.02 -16.83 3.06
N ASP A 219 9.41 -17.98 3.33
CA ASP A 219 10.13 -19.24 3.53
C ASP A 219 10.97 -19.64 2.30
N GLU A 220 10.43 -19.46 1.08
CA GLU A 220 11.17 -19.67 -0.18
C GLU A 220 12.43 -18.80 -0.28
N VAL A 221 12.31 -17.50 0.04
CA VAL A 221 13.43 -16.55 -0.01
C VAL A 221 14.49 -16.90 1.02
N PHE A 222 14.09 -17.22 2.26
CA PHE A 222 15.01 -17.65 3.32
C PHE A 222 15.71 -18.99 3.00
N ALA A 223 15.01 -19.92 2.33
CA ALA A 223 15.64 -21.14 1.80
C ALA A 223 16.64 -20.82 0.68
N GLY A 224 16.38 -19.77 -0.11
CA GLY A 224 17.32 -19.20 -1.08
C GLY A 224 18.60 -18.67 -0.43
N PHE A 225 18.49 -17.96 0.69
CA PHE A 225 19.65 -17.45 1.43
C PHE A 225 20.58 -18.58 1.92
N LYS A 226 20.01 -19.71 2.37
CA LYS A 226 20.79 -20.91 2.73
C LYS A 226 21.57 -21.50 1.54
N LYS A 227 21.18 -21.17 0.30
CA LYS A 227 21.84 -21.55 -0.95
C LYS A 227 22.68 -20.42 -1.55
N ASN A 228 23.06 -19.42 -0.74
CA ASN A 228 23.83 -18.23 -1.15
C ASN A 228 23.16 -17.33 -2.20
N LYS A 229 21.84 -17.44 -2.40
CA LYS A 229 21.10 -16.40 -3.13
C LYS A 229 21.05 -15.13 -2.27
N LYS A 230 21.00 -13.97 -2.92
CA LYS A 230 20.89 -12.65 -2.28
C LYS A 230 19.52 -12.06 -2.59
N ALA A 231 19.06 -11.14 -1.74
CA ALA A 231 17.81 -10.44 -1.98
C ALA A 231 18.01 -9.33 -3.02
N GLY A 232 17.31 -9.40 -4.15
CA GLY A 232 17.09 -8.26 -5.03
C GLY A 232 15.71 -7.64 -4.80
N ALA A 233 15.28 -6.72 -5.68
CA ALA A 233 13.99 -6.05 -5.61
C ALA A 233 12.80 -7.02 -5.39
N ASP A 234 12.78 -8.15 -6.11
CA ASP A 234 11.72 -9.18 -6.01
C ASP A 234 11.70 -9.95 -4.68
N GLU A 235 12.83 -10.00 -3.96
CA GLU A 235 12.98 -10.75 -2.72
C GLU A 235 12.93 -9.87 -1.47
N ILE A 236 13.31 -8.60 -1.57
CA ILE A 236 13.37 -7.66 -0.45
C ILE A 236 12.03 -7.61 0.32
N PRO A 237 10.86 -7.36 -0.32
CA PRO A 237 9.59 -7.29 0.40
C PRO A 237 9.31 -8.52 1.26
N ALA A 238 9.49 -9.73 0.71
CA ALA A 238 9.24 -10.96 1.44
C ALA A 238 10.30 -11.25 2.52
N ALA A 239 11.56 -10.86 2.29
CA ALA A 239 12.66 -11.09 3.21
C ALA A 239 12.54 -10.23 4.47
N THR A 240 12.11 -8.98 4.31
CA THR A 240 12.14 -7.96 5.36
C THR A 240 10.82 -7.74 6.06
N GLN A 241 9.73 -8.32 5.54
CA GLN A 241 8.41 -8.17 6.14
C GLN A 241 8.34 -8.77 7.54
N LEU A 242 7.95 -7.93 8.49
CA LEU A 242 7.80 -8.27 9.89
C LEU A 242 6.48 -7.70 10.41
N PHE A 243 5.79 -8.51 11.21
CA PHE A 243 4.63 -8.04 11.94
C PHE A 243 5.08 -7.50 13.28
N THR A 244 4.56 -6.33 13.63
CA THR A 244 4.80 -5.73 14.94
C THR A 244 3.61 -6.07 15.85
N PRO A 245 3.80 -6.88 16.91
CA PRO A 245 2.77 -7.13 17.90
C PRO A 245 2.12 -5.83 18.38
N HIS A 246 0.79 -5.85 18.55
CA HIS A 246 0.01 -4.66 18.89
C HIS A 246 0.53 -3.94 20.14
N TRP A 247 0.99 -4.67 21.16
CA TRP A 247 1.58 -4.06 22.36
C TRP A 247 2.88 -3.29 22.07
N ILE A 248 3.72 -3.74 21.11
CA ILE A 248 4.93 -3.03 20.69
C ILE A 248 4.55 -1.76 19.93
N VAL A 249 3.54 -1.86 19.05
CA VAL A 249 2.99 -0.70 18.34
C VAL A 249 2.53 0.36 19.34
N ARG A 250 1.70 -0.03 20.30
CA ARG A 250 1.22 0.85 21.36
C ARG A 250 2.37 1.44 22.17
N TYR A 251 3.29 0.60 22.62
CA TYR A 251 4.45 1.05 23.38
C TYR A 251 5.25 2.13 22.65
N LEU A 252 5.58 1.93 21.37
CA LEU A 252 6.35 2.92 20.61
C LEU A 252 5.57 4.22 20.38
N VAL A 253 4.30 4.14 20.00
CA VAL A 253 3.48 5.32 19.67
C VAL A 253 3.09 6.11 20.92
N GLU A 254 2.69 5.44 22.00
CA GLU A 254 2.36 6.10 23.27
C GLU A 254 3.59 6.81 23.87
N ASN A 255 4.78 6.20 23.78
CA ASN A 255 6.02 6.79 24.29
C ASN A 255 6.75 7.72 23.30
N SER A 256 6.16 8.02 22.14
CA SER A 256 6.65 9.01 21.20
C SER A 256 5.61 10.09 20.90
N LEU A 257 4.59 9.79 20.11
CA LEU A 257 3.47 10.70 19.81
C LEU A 257 2.75 11.12 21.09
N GLY A 258 2.34 10.15 21.90
CA GLY A 258 1.65 10.41 23.17
C GLY A 258 2.52 11.21 24.13
N ARG A 259 3.78 10.80 24.32
CA ARG A 259 4.75 11.52 25.17
C ARG A 259 4.95 12.96 24.72
N LEU A 260 5.16 13.20 23.43
CA LEU A 260 5.38 14.56 22.91
C LEU A 260 4.16 15.45 23.15
N TRP A 261 2.95 14.91 22.99
CA TRP A 261 1.72 15.63 23.33
C TRP A 261 1.65 15.93 24.84
N MET A 262 1.90 14.94 25.70
CA MET A 262 1.86 15.11 27.16
C MET A 262 2.90 16.10 27.67
N LEU A 263 4.09 16.19 27.06
CA LEU A 263 5.12 17.18 27.42
C LEU A 263 4.65 18.61 27.14
N ASN A 264 3.91 18.82 26.04
CA ASN A 264 3.32 20.12 25.69
C ASN A 264 2.02 20.41 26.47
N HIS A 265 1.27 19.37 26.81
CA HIS A 265 -0.03 19.46 27.49
C HIS A 265 -0.08 18.56 28.74
N PRO A 266 0.64 18.88 29.84
CA PRO A 266 0.75 17.99 31.00
C PRO A 266 -0.56 17.71 31.74
N GLN A 267 -1.61 18.49 31.47
CA GLN A 267 -2.95 18.31 32.04
C GLN A 267 -3.88 17.47 31.16
N SER A 268 -3.41 17.04 29.99
CA SER A 268 -4.17 16.20 29.05
C SER A 268 -4.59 14.89 29.71
N ARG A 269 -5.79 14.42 29.39
CA ARG A 269 -6.31 13.13 29.88
C ARG A 269 -6.00 11.99 28.93
N LEU A 270 -5.27 12.26 27.84
CA LEU A 270 -4.81 11.24 26.90
C LEU A 270 -4.11 10.07 27.61
N VAL A 271 -3.36 10.36 28.68
CA VAL A 271 -2.65 9.36 29.50
C VAL A 271 -3.57 8.27 30.06
N ASP A 272 -4.85 8.56 30.31
CA ASP A 272 -5.84 7.59 30.79
C ASP A 272 -6.10 6.47 29.76
N GLN A 273 -5.70 6.66 28.50
CA GLN A 273 -5.88 5.73 27.38
C GLN A 273 -4.56 5.10 26.90
N MET A 274 -3.44 5.41 27.54
CA MET A 274 -2.10 4.96 27.14
C MET A 274 -1.53 3.93 28.15
N ASP A 275 -1.98 2.67 28.05
CA ASP A 275 -1.63 1.58 28.97
C ASP A 275 -0.12 1.26 29.08
N TYR A 276 0.67 1.61 28.05
CA TYR A 276 2.10 1.36 27.94
C TYR A 276 2.94 2.63 28.10
N TYR A 277 2.32 3.78 28.41
CA TYR A 277 3.02 5.05 28.62
C TYR A 277 3.92 5.01 29.85
N ILE A 278 5.14 5.53 29.69
CA ILE A 278 6.12 5.68 30.76
C ILE A 278 6.29 7.16 31.07
N ALA A 279 5.78 7.59 32.22
CA ALA A 279 5.96 8.96 32.70
C ALA A 279 7.46 9.29 32.86
N PRO A 280 7.90 10.48 32.44
CA PRO A 280 9.25 10.98 32.75
C PRO A 280 9.49 10.96 34.26
N VAL A 281 10.70 10.55 34.66
CA VAL A 281 11.12 10.61 36.07
C VAL A 281 11.62 12.01 36.43
N ASP A 282 12.28 12.66 35.47
CA ASP A 282 12.84 14.01 35.59
C ASP A 282 12.07 14.98 34.66
N ASP A 283 12.13 16.28 34.98
CA ASP A 283 11.58 17.34 34.12
C ASP A 283 12.37 17.39 32.79
N GLU A 284 11.72 16.98 31.71
CA GLU A 284 12.26 17.09 30.35
C GLU A 284 11.95 18.49 29.81
N THR A 285 12.98 19.29 29.48
CA THR A 285 12.80 20.66 28.96
C THR A 285 13.25 20.84 27.51
N ASP A 286 13.93 19.84 26.92
CA ASP A 286 14.40 19.88 25.54
C ASP A 286 13.55 18.97 24.66
N PHE A 287 12.37 19.47 24.27
CA PHE A 287 11.42 18.80 23.40
C PHE A 287 10.82 19.78 22.38
N LEU A 288 10.28 19.25 21.30
CA LEU A 288 9.62 20.05 20.26
C LEU A 288 8.33 20.69 20.81
N THR A 289 8.23 22.01 20.68
CA THR A 289 7.03 22.74 21.08
C THR A 289 5.93 22.54 20.04
N ILE A 290 4.80 22.01 20.50
CA ILE A 290 3.61 21.70 19.70
C ILE A 290 2.43 22.43 20.34
N THR A 291 1.80 23.32 19.59
CA THR A 291 0.66 24.12 20.08
C THR A 291 -0.67 23.56 19.59
N THR A 292 -0.70 23.02 18.38
CA THR A 292 -1.93 22.51 17.76
C THR A 292 -1.76 21.06 17.34
N PRO A 293 -2.84 20.24 17.36
CA PRO A 293 -2.76 18.86 16.90
C PRO A 293 -2.21 18.71 15.49
N GLU A 294 -2.46 19.66 14.58
CA GLU A 294 -2.00 19.66 13.18
C GLU A 294 -0.47 19.73 13.04
N GLU A 295 0.25 20.20 14.06
CA GLU A 295 1.71 20.25 14.08
C GLU A 295 2.36 18.89 14.36
N LEU A 296 1.61 17.92 14.92
CA LEU A 296 2.07 16.56 15.21
C LEU A 296 2.18 15.71 13.93
N LYS A 297 3.19 16.00 13.10
CA LYS A 297 3.52 15.19 11.92
C LYS A 297 4.26 13.93 12.33
N VAL A 298 3.71 12.78 11.99
CA VAL A 298 4.24 11.46 12.31
C VAL A 298 4.50 10.69 11.03
N ILE A 299 5.71 10.12 10.89
CA ILE A 299 6.06 9.26 9.77
C ILE A 299 6.47 7.86 10.24
N ASP A 300 6.02 6.86 9.48
CA ASP A 300 6.64 5.53 9.46
C ASP A 300 7.36 5.31 8.12
N PRO A 301 8.71 5.36 8.09
CA PRO A 301 9.49 5.25 6.85
C PRO A 301 9.58 3.82 6.28
N ALA A 302 8.93 2.83 6.91
CA ALA A 302 8.85 1.45 6.42
C ALA A 302 7.51 0.84 6.86
N CYS A 303 6.41 1.52 6.49
CA CYS A 303 5.13 1.36 7.16
C CYS A 303 4.45 0.01 6.95
N GLY A 304 4.84 -0.78 5.96
CA GLY A 304 4.24 -2.06 5.64
C GLY A 304 2.72 -1.91 5.42
N SER A 305 1.94 -2.61 6.23
CA SER A 305 0.46 -2.54 6.21
C SER A 305 -0.12 -1.45 7.13
N GLY A 306 0.72 -0.60 7.71
CA GLY A 306 0.31 0.62 8.40
C GLY A 306 -0.06 0.48 9.88
N HIS A 307 0.32 -0.60 10.58
CA HIS A 307 -0.07 -0.84 11.99
C HIS A 307 0.30 0.33 12.92
N MET A 308 1.51 0.90 12.77
CA MET A 308 1.92 2.08 13.54
C MET A 308 1.00 3.27 13.27
N LEU A 309 0.72 3.51 11.99
CA LEU A 309 -0.12 4.63 11.54
C LEU A 309 -1.59 4.47 11.98
N THR A 310 -2.12 3.25 11.98
CA THR A 310 -3.51 3.00 12.41
C THR A 310 -3.72 3.22 13.89
N TYR A 311 -2.74 2.91 14.73
CA TYR A 311 -2.83 3.23 16.16
C TYR A 311 -2.51 4.70 16.44
N ALA A 312 -1.55 5.29 15.72
CA ALA A 312 -1.31 6.73 15.76
C ALA A 312 -2.57 7.54 15.37
N PHE A 313 -3.36 7.06 14.40
CA PHE A 313 -4.66 7.64 14.06
C PHE A 313 -5.61 7.69 15.26
N ASP A 314 -5.72 6.60 16.03
CA ASP A 314 -6.63 6.54 17.18
C ASP A 314 -6.18 7.51 18.28
N LEU A 315 -4.87 7.60 18.54
CA LEU A 315 -4.32 8.50 19.55
C LEU A 315 -4.48 9.97 19.13
N LEU A 316 -4.22 10.30 17.86
CA LEU A 316 -4.49 11.62 17.30
C LEU A 316 -5.97 11.97 17.36
N TYR A 317 -6.86 11.02 17.07
CA TYR A 317 -8.31 11.27 17.17
C TYR A 317 -8.70 11.71 18.57
N ALA A 318 -8.18 11.03 19.60
CA ALA A 318 -8.42 11.41 20.99
C ALA A 318 -7.84 12.80 21.32
N ILE A 319 -6.66 13.14 20.78
CA ILE A 319 -6.06 14.48 20.93
C ILE A 319 -6.96 15.56 20.33
N TYR A 320 -7.37 15.42 19.06
CA TYR A 320 -8.24 16.39 18.40
C TYR A 320 -9.60 16.53 19.10
N GLU A 321 -10.16 15.42 19.59
CA GLU A 321 -11.43 15.43 20.33
C GLU A 321 -11.30 16.17 21.68
N GLU A 322 -10.21 15.96 22.41
CA GLU A 322 -9.91 16.68 23.66
C GLU A 322 -9.73 18.19 23.43
N GLU A 323 -9.08 18.57 22.33
CA GLU A 323 -8.92 19.97 21.91
C GLU A 323 -10.21 20.61 21.35
N GLY A 324 -11.33 19.88 21.35
CA GLY A 324 -12.66 20.40 21.03
C GLY A 324 -13.00 20.46 19.54
N TYR A 325 -12.26 19.75 18.68
CA TYR A 325 -12.56 19.66 17.26
C TYR A 325 -13.85 18.87 17.01
N THR A 326 -14.57 19.23 15.95
CA THR A 326 -15.81 18.52 15.60
C THR A 326 -15.49 17.09 15.11
N PRO A 327 -16.05 16.03 15.70
CA PRO A 327 -15.75 14.63 15.34
C PRO A 327 -15.82 14.28 13.85
N SER A 328 -16.68 14.97 13.08
CA SER A 328 -16.82 14.76 11.63
C SER A 328 -15.67 15.34 10.79
N GLN A 329 -14.88 16.26 11.34
CA GLN A 329 -13.74 16.90 10.65
C GLN A 329 -12.42 16.21 10.98
N ILE A 330 -12.30 15.65 12.19
CA ILE A 330 -11.07 15.04 12.72
C ILE A 330 -10.42 14.05 11.75
N PRO A 331 -11.13 13.07 11.13
CA PRO A 331 -10.47 12.10 10.25
C PRO A 331 -9.77 12.75 9.05
N SER A 332 -10.37 13.79 8.47
CA SER A 332 -9.77 14.52 7.35
C SER A 332 -8.55 15.32 7.80
N LEU A 333 -8.59 15.95 8.97
CA LEU A 333 -7.45 16.68 9.53
C LEU A 333 -6.26 15.74 9.80
N ILE A 334 -6.51 14.59 10.41
CA ILE A 334 -5.46 13.59 10.70
C ILE A 334 -4.79 13.11 9.41
N LEU A 335 -5.58 12.72 8.41
CA LEU A 335 -5.04 12.20 7.16
C LEU A 335 -4.33 13.28 6.32
N THR A 336 -4.73 14.55 6.43
CA THR A 336 -4.07 15.64 5.70
C THR A 336 -2.79 16.11 6.40
N ASN A 337 -2.82 16.28 7.72
CA ASN A 337 -1.79 17.03 8.44
C ASN A 337 -0.81 16.13 9.19
N ASN A 338 -1.25 14.97 9.69
CA ASN A 338 -0.52 14.26 10.73
C ASN A 338 0.19 13.01 10.24
N LEU A 339 -0.51 12.09 9.59
CA LEU A 339 0.02 10.75 9.33
C LEU A 339 0.70 10.66 7.97
N PHE A 340 1.93 10.16 7.96
CA PHE A 340 2.73 9.91 6.76
C PHE A 340 3.33 8.51 6.82
N GLY A 341 3.47 7.86 5.68
CA GLY A 341 4.18 6.58 5.58
C GLY A 341 4.93 6.46 4.26
N THR A 342 6.03 5.73 4.27
CA THR A 342 6.68 5.27 3.04
C THR A 342 6.80 3.74 3.03
N GLU A 343 6.71 3.15 1.84
CA GLU A 343 6.75 1.70 1.65
C GLU A 343 7.34 1.37 0.28
N ILE A 344 8.04 0.23 0.17
CA ILE A 344 8.64 -0.23 -1.08
C ILE A 344 7.72 -1.20 -1.84
N ASP A 345 6.90 -1.99 -1.12
CA ASP A 345 5.91 -2.88 -1.71
C ASP A 345 4.57 -2.15 -1.93
N GLN A 346 4.24 -1.92 -3.20
CA GLN A 346 2.97 -1.34 -3.64
C GLN A 346 1.74 -1.99 -2.98
N ARG A 347 1.78 -3.30 -2.75
CA ARG A 347 0.65 -4.07 -2.21
C ARG A 347 0.50 -3.85 -0.71
N ALA A 348 1.61 -3.64 0.01
CA ALA A 348 1.61 -3.31 1.42
C ALA A 348 1.16 -1.86 1.65
N GLY A 349 1.70 -0.90 0.88
CA GLY A 349 1.31 0.50 0.93
C GLY A 349 -0.17 0.72 0.63
N ALA A 350 -0.74 -0.01 -0.35
CA ALA A 350 -2.18 0.02 -0.62
C ALA A 350 -3.01 -0.44 0.58
N LEU A 351 -2.55 -1.45 1.34
CA LEU A 351 -3.24 -1.91 2.55
C LEU A 351 -3.11 -0.91 3.69
N ALA A 352 -1.96 -0.24 3.85
CA ALA A 352 -1.79 0.83 4.82
C ALA A 352 -2.76 2.00 4.55
N ALA A 353 -2.83 2.46 3.31
CA ALA A 353 -3.78 3.49 2.91
C ALA A 353 -5.24 3.03 3.09
N PHE A 354 -5.55 1.78 2.75
CA PHE A 354 -6.89 1.22 3.00
C PHE A 354 -7.23 1.20 4.50
N ALA A 355 -6.29 0.76 5.34
CA ALA A 355 -6.50 0.66 6.77
C ALA A 355 -6.80 2.03 7.40
N LEU A 356 -6.03 3.06 7.02
CA LEU A 356 -6.27 4.44 7.43
C LEU A 356 -7.61 4.99 6.92
N THR A 357 -7.98 4.68 5.68
CA THR A 357 -9.27 5.05 5.10
C THR A 357 -10.43 4.42 5.88
N MET A 358 -10.30 3.15 6.31
CA MET A 358 -11.32 2.47 7.10
C MET A 358 -11.40 3.00 8.53
N LYS A 359 -10.27 3.34 9.17
CA LYS A 359 -10.26 4.08 10.46
C LYS A 359 -11.04 5.39 10.35
N ALA A 360 -10.82 6.15 9.28
CA ALA A 360 -11.54 7.38 9.02
C ALA A 360 -13.04 7.16 8.74
N ALA A 361 -13.39 6.16 7.93
CA ALA A 361 -14.78 5.82 7.61
C ALA A 361 -15.57 5.36 8.85
N ALA A 362 -14.94 4.61 9.75
CA ALA A 362 -15.55 4.18 11.01
C ALA A 362 -15.94 5.37 11.91
N LYS A 363 -15.18 6.48 11.85
CA LYS A 363 -15.45 7.70 12.62
C LYS A 363 -16.39 8.67 11.90
N ARG A 364 -16.48 8.63 10.57
CA ARG A 364 -17.33 9.53 9.77
C ARG A 364 -18.08 8.77 8.66
N LYS A 365 -19.39 8.56 8.86
CA LYS A 365 -20.27 7.81 7.93
C LYS A 365 -20.21 8.23 6.47
N LEU A 366 -20.04 9.52 6.17
CA LEU A 366 -19.99 10.05 4.80
C LEU A 366 -18.55 10.23 4.27
N PHE A 367 -17.54 9.71 4.97
CA PHE A 367 -16.13 9.87 4.59
C PHE A 367 -15.87 9.36 3.17
N LEU A 368 -16.35 8.17 2.84
CA LEU A 368 -16.13 7.57 1.52
C LEU A 368 -16.81 8.32 0.35
N LYS A 369 -17.74 9.25 0.63
CA LYS A 369 -18.32 10.13 -0.41
C LYS A 369 -17.42 11.32 -0.74
N ASN A 370 -16.60 11.77 0.22
CA ASN A 370 -15.65 12.86 0.06
C ASN A 370 -14.35 12.49 0.80
N PRO A 371 -13.62 11.48 0.31
CA PRO A 371 -12.47 10.95 1.01
C PRO A 371 -11.28 11.89 0.91
N VAL A 372 -10.41 11.80 1.91
CA VAL A 372 -9.06 12.35 1.85
C VAL A 372 -8.13 11.17 1.62
N GLU A 373 -7.29 11.25 0.59
CA GLU A 373 -6.29 10.22 0.32
C GLU A 373 -5.25 10.21 1.44
N PRO A 374 -5.00 9.06 2.10
CA PRO A 374 -3.94 8.97 3.11
C PRO A 374 -2.56 9.24 2.51
N ASN A 375 -1.71 9.95 3.27
CA ASN A 375 -0.34 10.23 2.86
C ASN A 375 0.58 8.99 3.01
N VAL A 376 0.36 7.97 2.19
CA VAL A 376 1.22 6.78 2.10
C VAL A 376 1.91 6.78 0.75
N CYS A 377 3.22 7.04 0.75
CA CYS A 377 4.04 7.08 -0.46
C CYS A 377 4.69 5.72 -0.71
N VAL A 378 4.21 5.01 -1.72
CA VAL A 378 4.95 3.87 -2.27
C VAL A 378 6.10 4.42 -3.11
N LEU A 379 7.33 4.02 -2.79
CA LEU A 379 8.53 4.48 -3.49
C LEU A 379 8.74 3.64 -4.75
N ASP A 380 8.46 4.24 -5.89
CA ASP A 380 8.54 3.56 -7.18
C ASP A 380 9.88 3.83 -7.88
N PRO A 381 10.42 2.82 -8.61
CA PRO A 381 11.60 3.00 -9.43
C PRO A 381 11.29 3.92 -10.61
N ILE A 382 11.97 5.07 -10.67
CA ILE A 382 11.78 6.08 -11.72
C ILE A 382 13.13 6.54 -12.26
N SER A 383 13.27 6.51 -13.57
CA SER A 383 14.44 7.02 -14.29
C SER A 383 14.03 7.83 -15.52
N PHE A 384 14.96 8.63 -16.01
CA PHE A 384 14.81 9.51 -17.16
C PHE A 384 15.96 9.32 -18.13
N SER A 385 15.63 9.30 -19.41
CA SER A 385 16.62 9.30 -20.49
C SER A 385 17.32 10.65 -20.61
N ALA A 386 18.47 10.69 -21.32
CA ALA A 386 19.20 11.94 -21.56
C ALA A 386 18.34 13.01 -22.26
N ASP A 387 17.42 12.60 -23.15
CA ASP A 387 16.53 13.52 -23.86
C ASP A 387 15.46 14.11 -22.94
N GLU A 388 14.92 13.31 -22.02
CA GLU A 388 13.98 13.80 -21.00
C GLU A 388 14.70 14.73 -20.02
N LEU A 389 15.92 14.38 -19.61
CA LEU A 389 16.72 15.23 -18.72
C LEU A 389 17.05 16.58 -19.35
N ASN A 390 17.33 16.65 -20.65
CA ASN A 390 17.55 17.92 -21.36
C ASN A 390 16.39 18.91 -21.19
N TYR A 391 15.20 18.40 -20.95
CA TYR A 391 13.98 19.19 -20.73
C TYR A 391 13.71 19.46 -19.25
N LEU A 392 14.02 18.51 -18.36
CA LEU A 392 13.75 18.61 -16.91
C LEU A 392 14.79 19.40 -16.11
N VAL A 393 16.03 19.49 -16.60
CA VAL A 393 17.09 20.25 -15.92
C VAL A 393 16.92 21.75 -16.16
N THR A 394 17.28 22.53 -15.16
CA THR A 394 17.31 23.98 -15.27
C THR A 394 18.45 24.42 -16.20
N LYS A 395 18.28 25.59 -16.84
CA LYS A 395 19.29 26.13 -17.77
C LYS A 395 20.55 26.63 -17.07
N ASP A 396 20.41 27.18 -15.87
CA ASP A 396 21.47 27.88 -15.14
C ASP A 396 21.95 27.11 -13.89
N GLY A 397 21.40 25.92 -13.63
CA GLY A 397 21.73 25.09 -12.47
C GLY A 397 22.92 24.16 -12.70
N ASP A 398 23.29 23.43 -11.63
CA ASP A 398 24.27 22.36 -11.73
C ASP A 398 23.61 21.13 -12.37
N ARG A 399 23.79 21.02 -13.68
CA ARG A 399 23.24 19.93 -14.49
C ARG A 399 23.61 18.55 -13.95
N HIS A 400 24.82 18.36 -13.43
CA HIS A 400 25.23 17.05 -12.92
C HIS A 400 24.46 16.67 -11.66
N ALA A 401 24.32 17.62 -10.72
CA ALA A 401 23.54 17.41 -9.51
C ALA A 401 22.04 17.20 -9.80
N GLU A 402 21.49 17.92 -10.78
CA GLU A 402 20.08 17.80 -11.18
C GLU A 402 19.79 16.48 -11.90
N GLU A 403 20.65 16.05 -12.83
CA GLU A 403 20.51 14.74 -13.48
C GLU A 403 20.61 13.59 -12.46
N ALA A 404 21.50 13.71 -11.47
CA ALA A 404 21.59 12.77 -10.37
C ALA A 404 20.31 12.76 -9.52
N PHE A 405 19.76 13.93 -9.19
CA PHE A 405 18.49 14.04 -8.45
C PHE A 405 17.32 13.40 -9.20
N TRP A 406 17.18 13.66 -10.50
CA TRP A 406 16.07 13.11 -11.28
C TRP A 406 16.13 11.59 -11.39
N ASN A 407 17.33 11.00 -11.39
CA ASN A 407 17.54 9.56 -11.48
C ASN A 407 17.82 8.86 -10.14
N GLN A 408 17.82 9.57 -9.00
CA GLN A 408 18.15 8.97 -7.70
C GLN A 408 17.18 7.87 -7.26
N PHE A 409 15.96 7.88 -7.81
CA PHE A 409 14.93 6.87 -7.56
C PHE A 409 14.94 5.71 -8.55
N ALA A 410 15.93 5.59 -9.44
CA ALA A 410 15.96 4.53 -10.45
C ALA A 410 15.91 3.11 -9.83
N GLU A 411 16.45 2.96 -8.62
CA GLU A 411 16.56 1.71 -7.87
C GLU A 411 15.75 1.78 -6.55
N ALA A 412 14.65 2.56 -6.54
CA ALA A 412 13.84 2.76 -5.35
C ALA A 412 13.19 1.47 -4.82
N ASP A 413 12.97 0.47 -5.69
CA ASP A 413 12.52 -0.88 -5.34
C ASP A 413 13.59 -1.74 -4.64
N THR A 414 14.81 -1.21 -4.51
CA THR A 414 15.91 -1.79 -3.74
C THR A 414 16.28 -0.93 -2.52
N PHE A 415 16.36 0.39 -2.67
CA PHE A 415 16.83 1.30 -1.61
C PHE A 415 15.70 1.80 -0.70
N GLY A 416 14.48 1.92 -1.23
CA GLY A 416 13.33 2.46 -0.50
C GLY A 416 13.63 3.82 0.12
N SER A 417 13.17 3.99 1.37
CA SER A 417 13.24 5.26 2.10
C SER A 417 14.65 5.70 2.48
N LEU A 418 15.66 4.85 2.23
CA LEU A 418 17.06 5.18 2.50
C LEU A 418 17.68 6.09 1.46
N ILE A 419 17.00 6.39 0.35
CA ILE A 419 17.41 7.42 -0.60
C ILE A 419 17.46 8.77 0.13
N ARG A 420 18.50 9.58 -0.11
CA ARG A 420 18.76 10.85 0.58
C ARG A 420 18.74 12.03 -0.39
N PRO A 421 17.55 12.50 -0.82
CA PRO A 421 17.47 13.65 -1.72
C PRO A 421 17.99 14.90 -1.04
N ASN A 422 18.69 15.76 -1.80
CA ASN A 422 19.09 17.06 -1.30
C ASN A 422 17.84 17.97 -1.12
N PRO A 423 17.51 18.45 0.10
CA PRO A 423 16.28 19.21 0.33
C PRO A 423 16.22 20.53 -0.46
N ALA A 424 17.34 21.25 -0.56
CA ALA A 424 17.40 22.52 -1.29
C ALA A 424 17.21 22.32 -2.80
N LEU A 425 17.73 21.21 -3.33
CA LEU A 425 17.55 20.85 -4.73
C LEU A 425 16.11 20.40 -5.01
N ALA A 426 15.51 19.61 -4.10
CA ALA A 426 14.12 19.18 -4.20
C ALA A 426 13.16 20.36 -4.32
N VAL A 427 13.32 21.38 -3.44
CA VAL A 427 12.49 22.60 -3.48
C VAL A 427 12.67 23.36 -4.80
N ARG A 428 13.92 23.53 -5.26
CA ARG A 428 14.22 24.26 -6.50
C ARG A 428 13.64 23.55 -7.72
N LEU A 429 13.83 22.24 -7.83
CA LEU A 429 13.35 21.45 -8.96
C LEU A 429 11.83 21.31 -8.94
N ALA A 430 11.19 21.25 -7.76
CA ALA A 430 9.73 21.32 -7.65
C ALA A 430 9.20 22.64 -8.22
N GLN A 431 9.81 23.77 -7.87
CA GLN A 431 9.43 25.08 -8.42
C GLN A 431 9.67 25.14 -9.93
N HIS A 432 10.82 24.67 -10.41
CA HIS A 432 11.11 24.63 -11.84
C HIS A 432 10.07 23.79 -12.61
N LEU A 433 9.70 22.63 -12.09
CA LEU A 433 8.73 21.74 -12.71
C LEU A 433 7.37 22.43 -12.95
N THR A 434 6.94 23.33 -12.06
CA THR A 434 5.70 24.11 -12.26
C THR A 434 5.74 25.10 -13.42
N THR A 435 6.94 25.39 -13.95
CA THR A 435 7.13 26.32 -15.09
C THR A 435 7.23 25.60 -16.43
N LEU A 436 7.32 24.27 -16.42
CA LEU A 436 7.44 23.44 -17.61
C LEU A 436 6.06 23.12 -18.19
N ASP A 437 5.93 23.17 -19.52
CA ASP A 437 4.71 22.85 -20.26
C ASP A 437 5.00 21.72 -21.26
N ASP A 438 4.07 20.77 -21.37
CA ASP A 438 4.24 19.62 -22.26
C ASP A 438 4.17 20.00 -23.75
N ASP A 439 3.74 21.22 -24.08
CA ASP A 439 3.54 21.73 -25.44
C ASP A 439 2.61 20.83 -26.30
N GLY A 440 1.76 20.03 -25.65
CA GLY A 440 0.93 19.01 -26.30
C GLY A 440 1.69 17.75 -26.74
N ASP A 441 2.95 17.57 -26.33
CA ASP A 441 3.76 16.39 -26.63
C ASP A 441 3.52 15.29 -25.58
N LEU A 442 3.08 14.11 -26.05
CA LEU A 442 2.73 12.98 -25.18
C LEU A 442 3.94 12.42 -24.39
N PHE A 443 5.14 12.45 -24.96
CA PHE A 443 6.35 11.98 -24.28
C PHE A 443 6.78 12.95 -23.18
N ARG A 444 6.67 14.26 -23.43
CA ARG A 444 6.90 15.28 -22.39
C ARG A 444 5.88 15.21 -21.28
N ALA A 445 4.60 15.01 -21.61
CA ALA A 445 3.55 14.84 -20.62
C ALA A 445 3.85 13.65 -19.69
N ASP A 446 4.27 12.50 -20.24
CA ASP A 446 4.69 11.34 -19.43
C ASP A 446 5.91 11.64 -18.55
N ALA A 447 6.93 12.32 -19.10
CA ALA A 447 8.11 12.72 -18.35
C ALA A 447 7.78 13.68 -17.20
N LEU A 448 6.88 14.66 -17.42
CA LEU A 448 6.42 15.58 -16.37
C LEU A 448 5.65 14.84 -15.27
N ILE A 449 4.78 13.88 -15.62
CA ILE A 449 4.06 13.05 -14.64
C ILE A 449 5.05 12.25 -13.78
N ARG A 450 6.05 11.62 -14.39
CA ARG A 450 7.12 10.92 -13.66
C ARG A 450 7.96 11.88 -12.80
N ALA A 451 8.28 13.06 -13.30
CA ALA A 451 9.03 14.07 -12.55
C ALA A 451 8.25 14.55 -11.31
N GLN A 452 6.94 14.74 -11.44
CA GLN A 452 6.05 15.09 -10.33
C GLN A 452 6.09 14.01 -9.23
N ARG A 453 6.13 12.73 -9.63
CA ARG A 453 6.27 11.60 -8.69
C ARG A 453 7.63 11.58 -8.00
N VAL A 454 8.73 11.86 -8.71
CA VAL A 454 10.06 12.00 -8.09
C VAL A 454 10.08 13.12 -7.06
N ILE A 455 9.49 14.28 -7.36
CA ILE A 455 9.35 15.37 -6.39
C ILE A 455 8.48 14.95 -5.20
N GLY A 456 7.39 14.21 -5.45
CA GLY A 456 6.54 13.63 -4.40
C GLY A 456 7.34 12.72 -3.46
N GLN A 457 8.03 11.72 -4.00
CA GLN A 457 8.87 10.79 -3.23
C GLN A 457 9.97 11.55 -2.46
N ALA A 458 10.63 12.51 -3.09
CA ALA A 458 11.64 13.34 -2.43
C ALA A 458 11.07 14.20 -1.29
N THR A 459 9.83 14.69 -1.42
CA THR A 459 9.17 15.50 -0.39
C THR A 459 8.93 14.69 0.89
N TYR A 460 8.58 13.40 0.77
CA TYR A 460 8.44 12.54 1.95
C TYR A 460 9.78 12.34 2.66
N LEU A 461 10.87 12.20 1.91
CA LEU A 461 12.21 11.89 2.41
C LEU A 461 13.05 13.11 2.83
N THR A 462 12.55 14.34 2.61
CA THR A 462 13.26 15.59 2.95
C THR A 462 12.50 16.46 3.96
N ARG A 463 11.29 16.07 4.33
CA ARG A 463 10.49 16.75 5.35
C ARG A 463 10.96 16.36 6.75
N GLU A 464 10.89 17.31 7.67
CA GLU A 464 11.05 17.08 9.11
C GLU A 464 9.71 16.71 9.74
N TYR A 465 9.72 15.69 10.60
CA TYR A 465 8.56 15.14 11.28
C TYR A 465 8.73 15.25 12.79
N ALA A 466 7.66 15.60 13.51
CA ALA A 466 7.67 15.66 14.97
C ALA A 466 7.97 14.30 15.60
N VAL A 467 7.49 13.22 14.97
CA VAL A 467 7.74 11.85 15.41
C VAL A 467 8.06 10.95 14.22
N VAL A 468 9.11 10.14 14.36
CA VAL A 468 9.41 9.03 13.47
C VAL A 468 9.21 7.73 14.26
N VAL A 469 8.34 6.84 13.78
CA VAL A 469 8.07 5.54 14.41
C VAL A 469 8.23 4.42 13.40
N ALA A 470 8.99 3.37 13.72
CA ALA A 470 9.22 2.30 12.75
C ALA A 470 9.52 0.94 13.39
N ASN A 471 9.14 -0.13 12.68
CA ASN A 471 9.78 -1.43 12.78
C ASN A 471 10.49 -1.70 11.43
N PRO A 472 11.75 -1.26 11.27
CA PRO A 472 12.45 -1.22 9.99
C PRO A 472 12.77 -2.63 9.47
N PRO A 473 13.20 -2.76 8.21
CA PRO A 473 13.62 -4.04 7.65
C PRO A 473 14.91 -4.58 8.27
N TYR A 474 14.95 -5.89 8.57
CA TYR A 474 16.10 -6.57 9.16
C TYR A 474 16.77 -7.43 8.08
N MET A 475 17.93 -6.99 7.61
CA MET A 475 18.72 -7.71 6.63
C MET A 475 20.20 -7.42 6.85
N GLY A 476 20.99 -8.46 7.12
CA GLY A 476 22.43 -8.33 7.27
C GLY A 476 23.15 -8.26 5.93
N SER A 477 24.35 -7.68 5.91
CA SER A 477 25.17 -7.44 4.70
C SER A 477 25.42 -8.70 3.85
N LYS A 478 25.41 -9.88 4.46
CA LYS A 478 25.53 -11.16 3.74
C LYS A 478 24.30 -11.53 2.93
N GLN A 479 23.14 -10.91 3.14
CA GLN A 479 21.91 -11.20 2.40
C GLN A 479 21.62 -10.17 1.31
N MET A 480 22.21 -8.98 1.40
CA MET A 480 22.10 -7.92 0.41
C MET A 480 22.72 -8.33 -0.94
N ASN A 481 22.07 -7.94 -2.05
CA ASN A 481 22.69 -8.04 -3.37
C ASN A 481 23.85 -7.05 -3.52
N ALA A 482 24.56 -7.10 -4.65
CA ALA A 482 25.72 -6.24 -4.89
C ALA A 482 25.35 -4.76 -4.92
N LEU A 483 24.19 -4.42 -5.49
CA LEU A 483 23.69 -3.05 -5.62
C LEU A 483 23.42 -2.43 -4.23
N LEU A 484 22.58 -3.07 -3.42
CA LEU A 484 22.27 -2.62 -2.06
C LEU A 484 23.52 -2.62 -1.17
N SER A 485 24.40 -3.62 -1.30
CA SER A 485 25.65 -3.64 -0.53
C SER A 485 26.57 -2.49 -0.87
N GLN A 486 26.61 -2.05 -2.13
CA GLN A 486 27.42 -0.90 -2.55
C GLN A 486 26.79 0.40 -2.06
N PHE A 487 25.49 0.58 -2.26
CA PHE A 487 24.73 1.72 -1.73
C PHE A 487 24.94 1.91 -0.22
N MET A 488 24.83 0.85 0.57
CA MET A 488 25.05 0.91 2.02
C MET A 488 26.48 1.32 2.38
N LYS A 489 27.50 0.97 1.58
CA LYS A 489 28.89 1.38 1.83
C LYS A 489 29.12 2.85 1.52
N ASP A 490 28.45 3.36 0.49
CA ASP A 490 28.64 4.71 0.00
C ASP A 490 27.83 5.73 0.82
N GLU A 491 26.56 5.42 1.10
CA GLU A 491 25.62 6.34 1.77
C GLU A 491 25.56 6.15 3.29
N TYR A 492 25.84 4.94 3.79
CA TYR A 492 25.71 4.57 5.21
C TYR A 492 26.94 3.81 5.75
N PRO A 493 28.16 4.35 5.58
CA PRO A 493 29.41 3.61 5.82
C PRO A 493 29.57 3.07 7.25
N ASP A 494 29.00 3.75 8.24
CA ASP A 494 29.13 3.38 9.66
C ASP A 494 28.18 2.23 10.04
N VAL A 495 26.99 2.20 9.43
CA VAL A 495 25.93 1.21 9.72
C VAL A 495 25.73 0.17 8.60
N LYS A 496 26.66 0.10 7.64
CA LYS A 496 26.60 -0.77 6.44
C LYS A 496 26.44 -2.28 6.67
N GLN A 497 26.51 -2.75 7.93
CA GLN A 497 26.42 -4.17 8.26
C GLN A 497 24.98 -4.68 8.32
N ASP A 498 24.03 -3.83 8.66
CA ASP A 498 22.63 -4.19 8.84
C ASP A 498 21.71 -3.08 8.35
N LEU A 499 20.65 -3.47 7.64
CA LEU A 499 19.73 -2.52 7.01
C LEU A 499 18.99 -1.64 8.02
N TYR A 500 18.59 -2.21 9.17
CA TYR A 500 17.90 -1.45 10.21
C TYR A 500 18.77 -0.31 10.77
N GLY A 501 20.11 -0.44 10.74
CA GLY A 501 21.01 0.62 11.19
C GLY A 501 20.96 1.86 10.30
N ALA A 502 20.85 1.67 8.97
CA ALA A 502 20.61 2.79 8.05
C ALA A 502 19.23 3.44 8.28
N PHE A 503 18.21 2.67 8.67
CA PHE A 503 16.92 3.21 9.07
C PHE A 503 16.95 4.02 10.37
N VAL A 504 17.88 3.72 11.30
CA VAL A 504 18.12 4.60 12.46
C VAL A 504 18.66 5.95 12.01
N VAL A 505 19.68 5.97 11.14
CA VAL A 505 20.26 7.21 10.60
C VAL A 505 19.20 8.00 9.82
N CYS A 506 18.49 7.33 8.90
CA CYS A 506 17.38 7.92 8.15
C CYS A 506 16.29 8.48 9.09
N GLY A 507 15.91 7.73 10.13
CA GLY A 507 14.92 8.18 11.10
C GLY A 507 15.37 9.40 11.91
N ILE A 508 16.66 9.51 12.25
CA ILE A 508 17.21 10.72 12.89
C ILE A 508 17.17 11.92 11.94
N GLU A 509 17.46 11.71 10.65
CA GLU A 509 17.44 12.77 9.64
C GLU A 509 16.02 13.25 9.29
N LEU A 510 15.02 12.35 9.38
CA LEU A 510 13.61 12.69 9.18
C LEU A 510 12.97 13.32 10.42
N ALA A 511 13.49 13.04 11.62
CA ALA A 511 12.99 13.65 12.83
C ALA A 511 13.37 15.13 12.87
N ASP A 512 12.43 15.98 13.29
CA ASP A 512 12.76 17.33 13.72
C ASP A 512 13.87 17.27 14.77
N ARG A 513 14.74 18.29 14.80
CA ARG A 513 15.87 18.37 15.74
C ARG A 513 15.46 18.13 17.21
N ARG A 514 14.24 18.49 17.60
CA ARG A 514 13.67 18.23 18.94
C ARG A 514 12.49 17.25 18.93
N GLY A 515 12.26 16.61 17.79
CA GLY A 515 11.29 15.53 17.64
C GLY A 515 11.77 14.23 18.30
N LEU A 516 10.97 13.18 18.14
CA LEU A 516 11.25 11.86 18.72
C LEU A 516 11.39 10.78 17.66
N LEU A 517 12.37 9.90 17.84
CA LEU A 517 12.52 8.66 17.09
C LEU A 517 12.20 7.46 17.99
N ALA A 518 11.22 6.66 17.61
CA ALA A 518 10.83 5.43 18.28
C ALA A 518 10.92 4.25 17.32
N ILE A 519 12.01 3.49 17.40
CA ILE A 519 12.34 2.46 16.42
C ILE A 519 12.70 1.14 17.09
N VAL A 520 12.19 0.03 16.56
CA VAL A 520 12.63 -1.31 16.96
C VAL A 520 13.92 -1.64 16.24
N ILE A 521 14.96 -2.05 16.96
CA ILE A 521 16.25 -2.43 16.39
C ILE A 521 16.71 -3.79 16.91
N GLY A 522 17.58 -4.46 16.15
CA GLY A 522 18.22 -5.70 16.60
C GLY A 522 19.11 -5.47 17.82
N ASP A 523 19.55 -6.54 18.49
CA ASP A 523 20.44 -6.50 19.65
C ASP A 523 21.94 -6.54 19.27
N THR A 524 22.27 -6.64 17.98
CA THR A 524 23.66 -6.81 17.52
C THR A 524 24.53 -5.61 17.91
N TRP A 525 23.97 -4.39 18.02
CA TRP A 525 24.67 -3.20 18.51
C TRP A 525 25.29 -3.38 19.91
N MET A 526 24.71 -4.24 20.74
CA MET A 526 25.23 -4.54 22.09
C MET A 526 26.50 -5.41 22.05
N SER A 527 26.80 -6.03 20.91
CA SER A 527 27.86 -7.05 20.78
C SER A 527 28.95 -6.72 19.76
N ILE A 528 28.72 -5.76 18.87
CA ILE A 528 29.69 -5.32 17.86
C ILE A 528 30.66 -4.29 18.43
N LYS A 529 31.91 -4.29 17.94
CA LYS A 529 32.99 -3.41 18.44
C LYS A 529 32.83 -1.93 18.05
N SER A 530 31.98 -1.65 17.08
CA SER A 530 31.62 -0.30 16.61
C SER A 530 30.18 -0.37 16.12
N PHE A 531 29.32 0.49 16.67
CA PHE A 531 27.95 0.71 16.21
C PHE A 531 27.89 1.96 15.36
#